data_AF-R2RFQ7-F1
#
_entry.id   AF-R2RFQ7-F1
#
_cell.length_a   1.000
_cell.length_b   1.000
_cell.length_c   1.000
_cell.angle_alpha   90.00
_cell.angle_beta   90.00
_cell.angle_gamma   90.00
#
_symmetry.space_group_name_H-M   'P 1'
#
loop_
_entity.id
_entity.type
_entity.pdbx_description
1 polymer ?
#
loop_
_entity_poly.entity_id
_entity_poly.type
_entity_poly.pdbx_seq_one_letter_code
_entity_poly.pdbx_strand_id
1 'polypeptide(L)'
;MKKRYSFSGLFLVLLFSFFLSSHAEAATNDMYRLYNPNSGEHFYTANTHERDLLKRVGWRDEGIGWYAPTSGDPVYRVYNPNAGDHHYTPHKSERDHLVKVGWRYEGIGWYSDKMKTIPLYRAYNPNAKAGSHNYTVDKKEQNHLIKVGWRDEKIAWYGAKRDVAPVVNKTELQTLYNKVRGTSQGSYTDASWKTFQSALNNAKSVLANGKATQSQVNSAKTQLQNAFNGLEKKPEVKKYTVTVKYLDSNQSDIKPATVTQVVQGSSYSTMAPAIAGYAIQGKASQTINKVESDTVITFHYVPDVTDIFSTTNKNGEATITGFKSGQESTDPVIPEYVVREGVAYPVTSIKSWALGGKDLNTVTISKTVKEIGNYAFANNSLREVTVPSGITSIGSGVFTGNDLESVTLPASLQAIGNDAFSHNNLTAITIPSGVTSIGERAFSENKLKNVVIPDGVEFIARATFAQNQIENVTLPANLKEIGTSAFYVNRLVTVDIPDQVTAIGDDAFGSNRLTDITIPSNLQTISSGTFSGNQLTNVTIPSNITAIGNWAFGNNLLTNVTIPSSVQEIGYNAFWNNKLTSVTISNTCQLGTNAFDSKVIINKE
;
A
#
# COMPACT_ATOMS: atom_id res chain seq x y z
N MET A 1 35.08 -4.84 12.73
CA MET A 1 34.45 -4.38 14.00
C MET A 1 33.02 -4.92 14.06
N LYS A 2 32.67 -5.60 15.18
CA LYS A 2 31.34 -5.80 15.85
C LYS A 2 30.08 -6.04 14.98
N LYS A 3 29.13 -6.94 15.26
CA LYS A 3 28.89 -8.00 16.27
C LYS A 3 27.66 -8.78 15.73
N ARG A 4 27.69 -10.12 15.74
CA ARG A 4 26.52 -10.99 15.55
C ARG A 4 25.95 -11.34 16.92
N TYR A 5 24.63 -11.28 17.10
CA TYR A 5 23.95 -11.81 18.29
C TYR A 5 23.40 -13.22 17.98
N SER A 6 23.82 -14.19 18.78
CA SER A 6 23.32 -15.57 18.85
C SER A 6 22.69 -15.75 20.22
N PHE A 7 21.43 -16.20 20.27
CA PHE A 7 20.74 -16.56 21.51
C PHE A 7 20.74 -18.09 21.64
N SER A 8 21.51 -18.60 22.58
CA SER A 8 21.54 -20.00 23.00
C SER A 8 20.83 -20.15 24.35
N GLY A 9 19.75 -20.93 24.38
CA GLY A 9 18.99 -21.25 25.60
C GLY A 9 19.41 -22.61 26.17
N LEU A 10 20.01 -22.59 27.36
CA LEU A 10 20.49 -23.73 28.14
C LEU A 10 19.36 -24.27 29.03
N PHE A 11 19.06 -25.57 28.99
CA PHE A 11 18.04 -26.20 29.84
C PHE A 11 18.72 -26.86 31.06
N LEU A 12 18.35 -26.41 32.27
CA LEU A 12 18.88 -26.86 33.56
C LEU A 12 18.01 -28.02 34.09
N VAL A 13 18.64 -29.13 34.48
CA VAL A 13 17.97 -30.28 35.14
C VAL A 13 18.36 -30.29 36.62
N LEU A 14 17.37 -30.25 37.52
CA LEU A 14 17.54 -30.32 38.97
C LEU A 14 16.98 -31.67 39.49
N LEU A 15 17.85 -32.44 40.14
CA LEU A 15 17.56 -33.71 40.85
C LEU A 15 17.26 -33.41 42.32
N PHE A 16 16.20 -34.01 42.88
CA PHE A 16 15.93 -34.05 44.32
C PHE A 16 15.70 -35.50 44.76
N SER A 17 16.48 -35.95 45.73
CA SER A 17 16.41 -37.25 46.40
C SER A 17 15.69 -37.11 47.75
N PHE A 18 14.89 -38.11 48.13
CA PHE A 18 14.23 -38.22 49.44
C PHE A 18 14.51 -39.59 50.06
N PHE A 19 15.02 -39.60 51.30
CA PHE A 19 15.13 -40.77 52.16
C PHE A 19 13.89 -40.87 53.06
N LEU A 20 13.34 -42.08 53.26
CA LEU A 20 12.42 -42.41 54.36
C LEU A 20 12.92 -43.67 55.08
N SER A 21 12.98 -43.60 56.42
CA SER A 21 13.17 -44.73 57.33
C SER A 21 11.94 -45.64 57.36
N SER A 22 12.14 -46.96 57.38
CA SER A 22 11.07 -47.94 57.58
C SER A 22 11.33 -48.75 58.86
N HIS A 23 10.33 -48.81 59.74
CA HIS A 23 10.23 -49.87 60.75
C HIS A 23 9.63 -51.09 60.05
N ALA A 24 10.34 -52.22 60.06
CA ALA A 24 9.87 -53.45 59.44
C ALA A 24 8.70 -54.05 60.23
N GLU A 25 7.60 -54.36 59.53
CA GLU A 25 6.42 -55.04 60.09
C GLU A 25 6.76 -56.47 60.54
N ALA A 26 6.15 -56.92 61.64
CA ALA A 26 6.31 -58.29 62.12
C ALA A 26 5.58 -59.26 61.16
N ALA A 27 6.28 -60.29 60.69
CA ALA A 27 5.67 -61.33 59.87
C ALA A 27 4.54 -62.04 60.63
N THR A 28 3.45 -62.36 59.93
CA THR A 28 2.26 -63.02 60.48
C THR A 28 1.92 -64.29 59.71
N ASN A 29 1.29 -65.24 60.40
CA ASN A 29 0.69 -66.46 59.87
C ASN A 29 -0.83 -66.31 59.83
N ASP A 30 -1.44 -66.80 58.76
CA ASP A 30 -2.89 -66.90 58.66
C ASP A 30 -3.40 -68.00 59.59
N MET A 31 -4.32 -67.68 60.50
CA MET A 31 -4.92 -68.67 61.40
C MET A 31 -6.29 -69.08 60.87
N TYR A 32 -6.37 -70.32 60.40
CA TYR A 32 -7.60 -70.89 59.85
C TYR A 32 -8.49 -71.39 60.97
N ARG A 33 -9.78 -71.09 60.84
CA ARG A 33 -10.84 -71.49 61.76
C ARG A 33 -11.76 -72.47 61.05
N LEU A 34 -12.00 -73.62 61.67
CA LEU A 34 -12.86 -74.67 61.13
C LEU A 34 -13.93 -75.06 62.15
N TYR A 35 -15.13 -75.36 61.67
CA TYR A 35 -16.29 -75.76 62.46
C TYR A 35 -16.73 -77.18 62.08
N ASN A 36 -16.99 -78.04 63.07
CA ASN A 36 -17.56 -79.37 62.87
C ASN A 36 -19.09 -79.34 63.06
N PRO A 37 -19.90 -79.51 61.99
CA PRO A 37 -21.35 -79.48 62.11
C PRO A 37 -21.95 -80.64 62.93
N ASN A 38 -21.22 -81.75 63.08
CA ASN A 38 -21.71 -82.95 63.76
C ASN A 38 -21.45 -82.90 65.28
N SER A 39 -20.33 -82.32 65.72
CA SER A 39 -19.98 -82.19 67.15
C SER A 39 -20.20 -80.79 67.72
N GLY A 40 -20.30 -79.77 66.87
CA GLY A 40 -20.37 -78.36 67.27
C GLY A 40 -19.01 -77.75 67.66
N GLU A 41 -17.91 -78.48 67.48
CA GLU A 41 -16.57 -78.06 67.89
C GLU A 41 -15.90 -77.16 66.86
N HIS A 42 -14.93 -76.38 67.35
CA HIS A 42 -14.04 -75.57 66.50
C HIS A 42 -12.60 -76.07 66.57
N PHE A 43 -11.91 -75.99 65.44
CA PHE A 43 -10.50 -76.31 65.31
C PHE A 43 -9.74 -75.14 64.70
N TYR A 44 -8.54 -74.89 65.21
CA TYR A 44 -7.72 -73.74 64.84
C TYR A 44 -6.32 -74.17 64.46
N THR A 45 -5.85 -73.74 63.29
CA THR A 45 -4.51 -74.10 62.80
C THR A 45 -3.92 -73.06 61.87
N ALA A 46 -2.60 -72.88 61.94
CA ALA A 46 -1.82 -72.18 60.92
C ALA A 46 -1.47 -73.08 59.72
N ASN A 47 -1.66 -74.39 59.86
CA ASN A 47 -1.26 -75.38 58.88
C ASN A 47 -2.37 -75.60 57.84
N THR A 48 -2.10 -75.19 56.61
CA THR A 48 -3.02 -75.36 55.48
C THR A 48 -3.34 -76.84 55.20
N HIS A 49 -2.41 -77.75 55.46
CA HIS A 49 -2.63 -79.19 55.28
C HIS A 49 -3.61 -79.77 56.32
N GLU A 50 -3.50 -79.38 57.60
CA GLU A 50 -4.45 -79.79 58.65
C GLU A 50 -5.87 -79.26 58.33
N ARG A 51 -5.98 -77.99 57.92
CA ARG A 51 -7.24 -77.40 57.45
C ARG A 51 -7.84 -78.19 56.29
N ASP A 52 -7.05 -78.47 55.26
CA ASP A 52 -7.54 -79.13 54.05
C ASP A 52 -7.90 -80.60 54.29
N LEU A 53 -7.23 -81.29 55.23
CA LEU A 53 -7.61 -82.62 55.70
C LEU A 53 -8.97 -82.60 56.41
N LEU A 54 -9.17 -81.67 57.35
CA LEU A 54 -10.43 -81.56 58.10
C LEU A 54 -11.61 -81.23 57.18
N LYS A 55 -11.41 -80.37 56.18
CA LYS A 55 -12.40 -80.09 55.12
C LYS A 55 -12.83 -81.35 54.39
N ARG A 56 -11.88 -82.25 54.06
CA ARG A 56 -12.18 -83.51 53.36
C ARG A 56 -13.00 -84.48 54.20
N VAL A 57 -12.88 -84.44 55.52
CA VAL A 57 -13.64 -85.32 56.45
C VAL A 57 -14.88 -84.65 57.03
N GLY A 58 -15.36 -83.56 56.40
CA GLY A 58 -16.67 -82.97 56.67
C GLY A 58 -16.68 -81.72 57.56
N TRP A 59 -15.53 -81.15 57.91
CA TRP A 59 -15.48 -79.87 58.63
C TRP A 59 -15.70 -78.69 57.67
N ARG A 60 -16.37 -77.64 58.16
CA ARG A 60 -16.57 -76.39 57.43
C ARG A 60 -15.39 -75.45 57.69
N ASP A 61 -14.73 -75.02 56.61
CA ASP A 61 -13.72 -73.95 56.66
C ASP A 61 -14.41 -72.59 56.71
N GLU A 62 -14.16 -71.85 57.79
CA GLU A 62 -14.73 -70.52 58.03
C GLU A 62 -13.78 -69.40 57.58
N GLY A 63 -12.64 -69.76 56.99
CA GLY A 63 -11.62 -68.84 56.52
C GLY A 63 -10.60 -68.46 57.60
N ILE A 64 -9.98 -67.30 57.43
CA ILE A 64 -8.96 -66.78 58.36
C ILE A 64 -9.69 -66.15 59.55
N GLY A 65 -9.56 -66.78 60.73
CA GLY A 65 -10.15 -66.28 61.97
C GLY A 65 -9.34 -65.11 62.58
N TRP A 66 -8.01 -65.13 62.46
CA TRP A 66 -7.13 -64.02 62.81
C TRP A 66 -5.74 -64.21 62.16
N TYR A 67 -4.85 -63.24 62.33
CA TYR A 67 -3.44 -63.38 61.99
C TYR A 67 -2.62 -63.55 63.26
N ALA A 68 -1.82 -64.60 63.38
CA ALA A 68 -0.91 -64.79 64.51
C ALA A 68 0.49 -64.29 64.12
N PRO A 69 1.20 -63.54 64.98
CA PRO A 69 2.60 -63.20 64.70
C PRO A 69 3.48 -64.46 64.65
N THR A 70 4.58 -64.38 63.90
CA THR A 70 5.57 -65.47 63.83
C THR A 70 6.45 -65.58 65.08
N SER A 71 6.34 -64.63 66.02
CA SER A 71 7.01 -64.65 67.33
C SER A 71 6.17 -63.92 68.38
N GLY A 72 6.33 -64.25 69.66
CA GLY A 72 5.53 -63.66 70.74
C GLY A 72 5.44 -64.57 71.96
N ASP A 73 4.39 -64.42 72.76
CA ASP A 73 4.15 -65.32 73.89
C ASP A 73 3.47 -66.61 73.39
N PRO A 74 3.94 -67.81 73.77
CA PRO A 74 3.47 -69.06 73.18
C PRO A 74 2.03 -69.41 73.57
N VAL A 75 1.23 -69.84 72.59
CA VAL A 75 -0.05 -70.51 72.80
C VAL A 75 0.15 -72.01 72.55
N TYR A 76 -0.02 -72.79 73.61
CA TYR A 76 0.23 -74.23 73.61
C TYR A 76 -0.97 -75.00 73.08
N ARG A 77 -0.72 -75.99 72.22
CA ARG A 77 -1.72 -76.94 71.70
C ARG A 77 -1.60 -78.28 72.43
N VAL A 78 -2.71 -78.76 72.97
CA VAL A 78 -2.81 -80.10 73.59
C VAL A 78 -3.99 -80.86 73.00
N TYR A 79 -3.88 -82.18 72.90
CA TYR A 79 -4.88 -83.06 72.32
C TYR A 79 -5.34 -84.11 73.33
N ASN A 80 -6.65 -84.33 73.42
CA ASN A 80 -7.24 -85.34 74.29
C ASN A 80 -7.48 -86.64 73.49
N PRO A 81 -6.69 -87.71 73.70
CA PRO A 81 -6.87 -88.95 72.96
C PRO A 81 -8.18 -89.67 73.26
N ASN A 82 -8.84 -89.38 74.39
CA ASN A 82 -10.06 -90.06 74.82
C ASN A 82 -11.33 -89.41 74.28
N ALA A 83 -11.30 -88.10 73.99
CA ALA A 83 -12.47 -87.36 73.49
C ALA A 83 -12.30 -86.82 72.06
N GLY A 84 -11.06 -86.78 71.53
CA GLY A 84 -10.78 -86.35 70.17
C GLY A 84 -10.69 -84.83 69.98
N ASP A 85 -10.68 -84.05 71.07
CA ASP A 85 -10.68 -82.59 71.04
C ASP A 85 -9.28 -81.98 71.25
N HIS A 86 -9.12 -80.75 70.78
CA HIS A 86 -7.91 -79.95 70.97
C HIS A 86 -8.20 -78.77 71.89
N HIS A 87 -7.24 -78.46 72.75
CA HIS A 87 -7.29 -77.29 73.63
C HIS A 87 -6.09 -76.37 73.41
N TYR A 88 -6.32 -75.06 73.54
CA TYR A 88 -5.33 -74.03 73.28
C TYR A 88 -5.22 -73.11 74.48
N THR A 89 -4.02 -73.00 75.06
CA THR A 89 -3.81 -72.19 76.26
C THR A 89 -2.50 -71.42 76.23
N PRO A 90 -2.48 -70.15 76.66
CA PRO A 90 -1.24 -69.42 76.91
C PRO A 90 -0.57 -69.85 78.24
N HIS A 91 -1.28 -70.59 79.10
CA HIS A 91 -0.83 -70.91 80.45
C HIS A 91 -0.09 -72.24 80.50
N LYS A 92 1.21 -72.16 80.79
CA LYS A 92 2.08 -73.33 80.96
C LYS A 92 1.54 -74.32 82.01
N SER A 93 0.97 -73.81 83.11
CA SER A 93 0.40 -74.64 84.19
C SER A 93 -0.86 -75.40 83.78
N GLU A 94 -1.75 -74.80 82.99
CA GLU A 94 -2.95 -75.46 82.46
C GLU A 94 -2.56 -76.60 81.51
N ARG A 95 -1.61 -76.33 80.60
CA ARG A 95 -1.01 -77.36 79.74
C ARG A 95 -0.40 -78.50 80.55
N ASP A 96 0.46 -78.20 81.53
CA ASP A 96 1.16 -79.22 82.32
C ASP A 96 0.18 -80.07 83.15
N HIS A 97 -0.91 -79.46 83.65
CA HIS A 97 -1.99 -80.18 84.31
C HIS A 97 -2.72 -81.13 83.36
N LEU A 98 -3.11 -80.66 82.17
CA LEU A 98 -3.81 -81.48 81.16
C LEU A 98 -2.95 -82.69 80.73
N VAL A 99 -1.64 -82.47 80.54
CA VAL A 99 -0.71 -83.57 80.24
C VAL A 99 -0.64 -84.59 81.39
N LYS A 100 -0.59 -84.12 82.64
CA LYS A 100 -0.57 -85.01 83.82
C LYS A 100 -1.83 -85.88 83.92
N VAL A 101 -2.98 -85.39 83.47
CA VAL A 101 -4.26 -86.13 83.47
C VAL A 101 -4.53 -86.89 82.17
N GLY A 102 -3.52 -87.04 81.30
CA GLY A 102 -3.55 -87.96 80.15
C GLY A 102 -3.71 -87.30 78.78
N TRP A 103 -3.64 -85.98 78.66
CA TRP A 103 -3.64 -85.29 77.36
C TRP A 103 -2.23 -85.32 76.72
N ARG A 104 -2.17 -85.29 75.39
CA ARG A 104 -0.92 -85.22 74.63
C ARG A 104 -0.54 -83.76 74.35
N TYR A 105 0.67 -83.36 74.72
CA TYR A 105 1.21 -82.05 74.31
C TYR A 105 1.74 -82.11 72.88
N GLU A 106 1.29 -81.17 72.04
CA GLU A 106 1.61 -81.13 70.60
C GLU A 106 2.53 -79.96 70.21
N GLY A 107 2.98 -79.17 71.18
CA GLY A 107 3.88 -78.03 70.94
C GLY A 107 3.19 -76.68 70.99
N ILE A 108 3.89 -75.66 70.50
CA ILE A 108 3.37 -74.30 70.33
C ILE A 108 2.54 -74.27 69.04
N GLY A 109 1.25 -73.98 69.14
CA GLY A 109 0.39 -73.85 67.97
C GLY A 109 0.66 -72.55 67.22
N TRP A 110 0.77 -71.44 67.95
CA TRP A 110 1.11 -70.11 67.43
C TRP A 110 1.56 -69.20 68.58
N TYR A 111 1.91 -67.96 68.26
CA TYR A 111 2.28 -66.93 69.24
C TYR A 111 1.18 -65.87 69.39
N SER A 112 1.08 -65.30 70.59
CA SER A 112 0.27 -64.13 70.89
C SER A 112 1.04 -62.86 70.58
N ASP A 113 0.34 -61.87 70.02
CA ASP A 113 0.87 -60.54 69.78
C ASP A 113 1.19 -59.80 71.08
N LYS A 114 2.47 -59.45 71.25
CA LYS A 114 2.96 -58.66 72.39
C LYS A 114 2.44 -57.23 72.39
N MET A 115 2.11 -56.71 71.21
CA MET A 115 1.51 -55.38 71.05
C MET A 115 0.01 -55.38 71.34
N LYS A 116 -0.59 -56.55 71.54
CA LYS A 116 -1.99 -56.74 71.93
C LYS A 116 -2.98 -56.07 70.97
N THR A 117 -2.70 -56.13 69.66
CA THR A 117 -3.43 -55.33 68.67
C THR A 117 -4.86 -55.81 68.42
N ILE A 118 -5.10 -57.12 68.38
CA ILE A 118 -6.45 -57.69 68.18
C ILE A 118 -6.75 -58.73 69.28
N PRO A 119 -7.71 -58.51 70.19
CA PRO A 119 -8.02 -59.48 71.27
C PRO A 119 -8.75 -60.72 70.74
N LEU A 120 -8.39 -61.91 71.25
CA LEU A 120 -9.15 -63.15 71.07
C LEU A 120 -9.86 -63.54 72.37
N TYR A 121 -11.18 -63.58 72.32
CA TYR A 121 -12.05 -63.94 73.43
C TYR A 121 -12.24 -65.46 73.50
N ARG A 122 -12.21 -66.03 74.73
CA ARG A 122 -12.40 -67.45 75.01
C ARG A 122 -13.71 -67.67 75.76
N ALA A 123 -14.54 -68.59 75.29
CA ALA A 123 -15.75 -69.04 75.97
C ALA A 123 -15.71 -70.56 76.20
N TYR A 124 -16.15 -71.02 77.38
CA TYR A 124 -16.22 -72.44 77.73
C TYR A 124 -17.67 -72.95 77.79
N ASN A 125 -17.95 -74.09 77.16
CA ASN A 125 -19.25 -74.76 77.22
C ASN A 125 -19.27 -75.83 78.33
N PRO A 126 -19.90 -75.57 79.49
CA PRO A 126 -20.00 -76.57 80.56
C PRO A 126 -20.97 -77.71 80.22
N ASN A 127 -21.82 -77.56 79.20
CA ASN A 127 -22.84 -78.54 78.82
C ASN A 127 -22.35 -79.50 77.71
N ALA A 128 -21.14 -79.30 77.17
CA ALA A 128 -20.54 -80.22 76.23
C ALA A 128 -20.06 -81.51 76.94
N LYS A 129 -20.19 -82.67 76.28
CA LYS A 129 -19.90 -84.00 76.87
C LYS A 129 -18.49 -84.14 77.47
N ALA A 130 -17.50 -83.43 76.93
CA ALA A 130 -16.13 -83.37 77.45
C ALA A 130 -15.69 -81.93 77.81
N GLY A 131 -16.62 -80.97 77.84
CA GLY A 131 -16.30 -79.54 77.77
C GLY A 131 -15.87 -79.12 76.35
N SER A 132 -16.02 -77.84 75.99
CA SER A 132 -15.54 -77.31 74.70
C SER A 132 -15.22 -75.82 74.79
N HIS A 133 -14.26 -75.34 74.01
CA HIS A 133 -13.86 -73.93 73.97
C HIS A 133 -14.03 -73.32 72.57
N ASN A 134 -14.42 -72.05 72.53
CA ASN A 134 -14.41 -71.24 71.31
C ASN A 134 -13.47 -70.04 71.49
N TYR A 135 -12.76 -69.71 70.41
CA TYR A 135 -11.88 -68.55 70.34
C TYR A 135 -12.26 -67.68 69.13
N THR A 136 -12.53 -66.40 69.38
CA THR A 136 -12.96 -65.47 68.34
C THR A 136 -12.46 -64.04 68.57
N VAL A 137 -12.20 -63.33 67.48
CA VAL A 137 -11.96 -61.87 67.50
C VAL A 137 -13.26 -61.08 67.49
N ASP A 138 -14.39 -61.71 67.15
CA ASP A 138 -15.69 -61.05 67.11
C ASP A 138 -16.33 -61.03 68.50
N LYS A 139 -16.37 -59.82 69.09
CA LYS A 139 -16.98 -59.63 70.41
C LYS A 139 -18.48 -59.97 70.42
N LYS A 140 -19.19 -59.82 69.30
CA LYS A 140 -20.63 -60.14 69.21
C LYS A 140 -20.87 -61.64 69.28
N GLU A 141 -20.01 -62.43 68.64
CA GLU A 141 -20.05 -63.88 68.72
C GLU A 141 -19.82 -64.38 70.16
N GLN A 142 -18.77 -63.88 70.82
CA GLN A 142 -18.51 -64.18 72.23
C GLN A 142 -19.73 -63.86 73.11
N ASN A 143 -20.33 -62.68 72.93
CA ASN A 143 -21.51 -62.26 73.69
C ASN A 143 -22.72 -63.17 73.43
N HIS A 144 -22.87 -63.70 72.20
CA HIS A 144 -23.92 -64.63 71.85
C HIS A 144 -23.73 -65.99 72.56
N LEU A 145 -22.51 -66.55 72.55
CA LEU A 145 -22.20 -67.82 73.22
C LEU A 145 -22.49 -67.75 74.73
N ILE A 146 -22.11 -66.64 75.38
CA ILE A 146 -22.39 -66.43 76.81
C ILE A 146 -23.90 -66.40 77.07
N LYS A 147 -24.68 -65.74 76.21
CA LYS A 147 -26.13 -65.66 76.33
C LYS A 147 -26.80 -67.03 76.25
N VAL A 148 -26.24 -67.97 75.50
CA VAL A 148 -26.78 -69.34 75.35
C VAL A 148 -26.17 -70.33 76.34
N GLY A 149 -25.53 -69.85 77.41
CA GLY A 149 -25.12 -70.65 78.57
C GLY A 149 -23.64 -71.02 78.64
N TRP A 150 -22.79 -70.47 77.76
CA TRP A 150 -21.33 -70.64 77.87
C TRP A 150 -20.76 -69.70 78.95
N ARG A 151 -19.67 -70.12 79.59
CA ARG A 151 -18.95 -69.32 80.59
C ARG A 151 -17.94 -68.40 79.91
N ASP A 152 -17.95 -67.12 80.28
CA ASP A 152 -16.99 -66.12 79.78
C ASP A 152 -15.63 -66.27 80.48
N GLU A 153 -14.61 -66.68 79.73
CA GLU A 153 -13.23 -66.84 80.23
C GLU A 153 -12.32 -65.68 79.84
N LYS A 154 -12.90 -64.57 79.38
CA LYS A 154 -12.19 -63.33 79.01
C LYS A 154 -11.26 -63.51 77.80
N ILE A 155 -10.22 -62.70 77.71
CA ILE A 155 -9.27 -62.72 76.58
C ILE A 155 -8.25 -63.84 76.84
N ALA A 156 -8.11 -64.75 75.87
CA ALA A 156 -7.10 -65.80 75.96
C ALA A 156 -5.74 -65.34 75.41
N TRP A 157 -5.70 -64.66 74.26
CA TRP A 157 -4.47 -64.09 73.69
C TRP A 157 -4.81 -63.00 72.66
N TYR A 158 -3.81 -62.49 71.92
CA TYR A 158 -3.97 -61.44 70.91
C TYR A 158 -3.43 -61.85 69.52
N GLY A 159 -4.14 -61.49 68.45
CA GLY A 159 -3.70 -61.53 67.06
C GLY A 159 -3.10 -60.20 66.59
N ALA A 160 -2.56 -60.17 65.36
CA ALA A 160 -1.83 -59.07 64.75
C ALA A 160 -2.63 -58.34 63.63
N LYS A 161 -2.37 -57.02 63.44
CA LYS A 161 -2.97 -56.16 62.39
C LYS A 161 -2.15 -56.23 61.07
N ARG A 162 -2.82 -56.18 59.89
CA ARG A 162 -2.21 -56.24 58.54
C ARG A 162 -2.84 -55.20 57.59
N ASP A 163 -2.04 -54.34 56.95
CA ASP A 163 -2.49 -53.28 56.00
C ASP A 163 -2.22 -53.65 54.50
N VAL A 164 -2.96 -53.08 53.52
CA VAL A 164 -2.86 -53.40 52.06
C VAL A 164 -2.73 -52.12 51.17
N ALA A 165 -2.00 -52.16 50.04
CA ALA A 165 -1.54 -51.00 49.22
C ALA A 165 -2.55 -50.40 48.17
N PRO A 166 -2.37 -49.14 47.67
CA PRO A 166 -3.34 -48.40 46.80
C PRO A 166 -3.13 -48.41 45.25
N VAL A 167 -4.14 -47.95 44.48
CA VAL A 167 -4.32 -48.05 42.99
C VAL A 167 -4.07 -46.72 42.21
N VAL A 168 -3.56 -46.76 40.96
CA VAL A 168 -3.23 -45.60 40.07
C VAL A 168 -4.45 -45.04 39.29
N ASN A 169 -4.58 -43.70 39.14
CA ASN A 169 -5.71 -43.02 38.46
C ASN A 169 -5.33 -42.41 37.07
N LYS A 170 -6.03 -42.82 36.00
CA LYS A 170 -5.79 -42.41 34.60
C LYS A 170 -6.86 -41.51 33.96
N THR A 171 -7.90 -41.16 34.71
CA THR A 171 -9.15 -40.60 34.17
C THR A 171 -8.94 -39.31 33.37
N GLU A 172 -8.10 -38.41 33.87
CA GLU A 172 -7.91 -37.09 33.25
C GLU A 172 -7.10 -37.16 31.94
N LEU A 173 -6.10 -38.04 31.87
CA LEU A 173 -5.35 -38.28 30.64
C LEU A 173 -6.26 -38.89 29.57
N GLN A 174 -7.12 -39.83 29.95
CA GLN A 174 -8.07 -40.46 29.04
C GLN A 174 -9.07 -39.44 28.46
N THR A 175 -9.56 -38.54 29.31
CA THR A 175 -10.47 -37.46 28.92
C THR A 175 -9.83 -36.54 27.90
N LEU A 176 -8.60 -36.07 28.15
CA LEU A 176 -7.87 -35.21 27.23
C LEU A 176 -7.56 -35.92 25.90
N TYR A 177 -7.10 -37.18 25.97
CA TYR A 177 -6.83 -37.99 24.78
C TYR A 177 -8.09 -38.13 23.89
N ASN A 178 -9.22 -38.47 24.49
CA ASN A 178 -10.48 -38.61 23.76
C ASN A 178 -10.94 -37.30 23.12
N LYS A 179 -10.71 -36.17 23.79
CA LYS A 179 -11.04 -34.83 23.29
C LYS A 179 -10.23 -34.47 22.05
N VAL A 180 -8.92 -34.75 22.02
CA VAL A 180 -8.02 -34.19 20.99
C VAL A 180 -7.65 -35.18 19.89
N ARG A 181 -7.84 -36.50 20.08
CA ARG A 181 -7.44 -37.54 19.11
C ARG A 181 -8.04 -37.42 17.71
N GLY A 182 -9.17 -36.72 17.58
CA GLY A 182 -9.84 -36.49 16.29
C GLY A 182 -9.35 -35.27 15.52
N THR A 183 -8.41 -34.50 16.08
CA THR A 183 -7.80 -33.34 15.39
C THR A 183 -7.08 -33.83 14.14
N SER A 184 -7.12 -33.07 13.05
CA SER A 184 -6.45 -33.36 11.77
C SER A 184 -5.48 -32.23 11.38
N GLN A 185 -4.47 -32.56 10.57
CA GLN A 185 -3.38 -31.63 10.25
C GLN A 185 -3.87 -30.36 9.54
N GLY A 186 -4.76 -30.51 8.55
CA GLY A 186 -5.44 -29.43 7.83
C GLY A 186 -4.65 -28.11 7.72
N SER A 187 -5.13 -27.12 8.47
CA SER A 187 -4.65 -25.73 8.49
C SER A 187 -3.43 -25.49 9.37
N TYR A 188 -2.85 -26.49 10.03
CA TYR A 188 -1.74 -26.34 10.98
C TYR A 188 -0.36 -26.54 10.34
N THR A 189 0.67 -25.90 10.88
CA THR A 189 2.05 -26.03 10.41
C THR A 189 2.59 -27.43 10.67
N ASP A 190 3.47 -27.92 9.79
CA ASP A 190 4.00 -29.28 9.89
C ASP A 190 4.78 -29.52 11.20
N ALA A 191 5.48 -28.49 11.69
CA ALA A 191 6.27 -28.55 12.93
C ALA A 191 5.39 -28.68 14.18
N SER A 192 4.37 -27.83 14.32
CA SER A 192 3.44 -27.89 15.46
C SER A 192 2.61 -29.17 15.42
N TRP A 193 2.21 -29.60 14.22
CA TRP A 193 1.48 -30.85 14.01
C TRP A 193 2.26 -32.09 14.43
N LYS A 194 3.54 -32.19 14.04
CA LYS A 194 4.41 -33.32 14.42
C LYS A 194 4.59 -33.41 15.94
N THR A 195 4.68 -32.27 16.61
CA THR A 195 4.78 -32.18 18.08
C THR A 195 3.51 -32.69 18.75
N PHE A 196 2.34 -32.25 18.27
CA PHE A 196 1.03 -32.74 18.73
C PHE A 196 0.86 -34.24 18.52
N GLN A 197 1.19 -34.76 17.33
CA GLN A 197 1.07 -36.18 17.02
C GLN A 197 1.97 -37.06 17.92
N SER A 198 3.18 -36.59 18.22
CA SER A 198 4.11 -37.29 19.12
C SER A 198 3.56 -37.38 20.55
N ALA A 199 3.02 -36.27 21.07
CA ALA A 199 2.41 -36.25 22.40
C ALA A 199 1.13 -37.10 22.48
N LEU A 200 0.32 -37.12 21.41
CA LEU A 200 -0.89 -37.95 21.30
C LEU A 200 -0.54 -39.44 21.33
N ASN A 201 0.51 -39.84 20.61
CA ASN A 201 1.01 -41.22 20.62
C ASN A 201 1.57 -41.61 22.00
N ASN A 202 2.33 -40.73 22.66
CA ASN A 202 2.80 -40.98 24.03
C ASN A 202 1.64 -41.17 25.02
N ALA A 203 0.63 -40.29 24.98
CA ALA A 203 -0.57 -40.42 25.81
C ALA A 203 -1.30 -41.74 25.60
N LYS A 204 -1.45 -42.19 24.34
CA LYS A 204 -2.03 -43.50 23.98
C LYS A 204 -1.26 -44.65 24.63
N SER A 205 0.07 -44.62 24.55
CA SER A 205 0.95 -45.66 25.13
C SER A 205 0.87 -45.70 26.66
N VAL A 206 0.85 -44.55 27.33
CA VAL A 206 0.74 -44.48 28.80
C VAL A 206 -0.63 -44.95 29.30
N LEU A 207 -1.70 -44.63 28.57
CA LEU A 207 -3.04 -45.14 28.88
C LEU A 207 -3.10 -46.68 28.81
N ALA A 208 -2.46 -47.28 27.80
CA ALA A 208 -2.41 -48.73 27.62
C ALA A 208 -1.50 -49.48 28.62
N ASN A 209 -0.55 -48.80 29.29
CA ASN A 209 0.42 -49.46 30.17
C ASN A 209 -0.14 -49.72 31.58
N GLY A 210 -0.46 -50.98 31.92
CA GLY A 210 -0.98 -51.39 33.24
C GLY A 210 -0.03 -51.15 34.44
N LYS A 211 1.25 -50.87 34.19
CA LYS A 211 2.27 -50.57 35.22
C LYS A 211 2.65 -49.09 35.29
N ALA A 212 1.95 -48.22 34.56
CA ALA A 212 2.26 -46.79 34.55
C ALA A 212 2.13 -46.19 35.96
N THR A 213 3.13 -45.41 36.37
CA THR A 213 3.07 -44.67 37.63
C THR A 213 2.20 -43.41 37.48
N GLN A 214 1.69 -42.87 38.59
CA GLN A 214 0.89 -41.64 38.55
C GLN A 214 1.68 -40.46 37.94
N SER A 215 3.00 -40.41 38.14
CA SER A 215 3.87 -39.40 37.54
C SER A 215 3.92 -39.49 36.01
N GLN A 216 4.00 -40.72 35.46
CA GLN A 216 3.98 -40.93 34.01
C GLN A 216 2.65 -40.51 33.38
N VAL A 217 1.53 -40.79 34.06
CA VAL A 217 0.19 -40.35 33.63
C VAL A 217 0.09 -38.83 33.61
N ASN A 218 0.55 -38.16 34.67
CA ASN A 218 0.51 -36.69 34.76
C ASN A 218 1.40 -36.03 33.70
N SER A 219 2.60 -36.57 33.48
CA SER A 219 3.53 -36.06 32.45
C SER A 219 2.95 -36.17 31.04
N ALA A 220 2.38 -37.33 30.69
CA ALA A 220 1.74 -37.53 29.39
C ALA A 220 0.55 -36.59 29.17
N LYS A 221 -0.23 -36.29 30.22
CA LYS A 221 -1.36 -35.35 30.15
C LYS A 221 -0.86 -33.94 29.85
N THR A 222 0.15 -33.47 30.60
CA THR A 222 0.73 -32.14 30.41
C THR A 222 1.34 -31.98 29.02
N GLN A 223 2.09 -32.98 28.55
CA GLN A 223 2.68 -32.95 27.21
C GLN A 223 1.61 -32.89 26.12
N LEU A 224 0.55 -33.70 26.22
CA LEU A 224 -0.55 -33.68 25.25
C LEU A 224 -1.30 -32.35 25.27
N GLN A 225 -1.56 -31.79 26.45
CA GLN A 225 -2.26 -30.52 26.60
C GLN A 225 -1.45 -29.38 25.99
N ASN A 226 -0.16 -29.31 26.29
CA ASN A 226 0.72 -28.28 25.78
C ASN A 226 0.89 -28.39 24.27
N ALA A 227 1.07 -29.61 23.74
CA ALA A 227 1.21 -29.81 22.30
C ALA A 227 -0.08 -29.51 21.52
N PHE A 228 -1.26 -29.76 22.11
CA PHE A 228 -2.54 -29.37 21.52
C PHE A 228 -2.74 -27.86 21.52
N ASN A 229 -2.44 -27.19 22.63
CA ASN A 229 -2.52 -25.74 22.74
C ASN A 229 -1.48 -25.02 21.85
N GLY A 230 -0.36 -25.68 21.56
CA GLY A 230 0.73 -25.18 20.70
C GLY A 230 0.54 -25.46 19.20
N LEU A 231 -0.65 -25.86 18.75
CA LEU A 231 -0.95 -26.01 17.32
C LEU A 231 -0.99 -24.63 16.63
N GLU A 232 -0.14 -24.42 15.63
CA GLU A 232 -0.01 -23.15 14.91
C GLU A 232 -0.64 -23.24 13.52
N LYS A 233 -1.42 -22.25 13.09
CA LYS A 233 -2.00 -22.23 11.74
C LYS A 233 -0.95 -21.87 10.69
N LYS A 234 -1.05 -22.45 9.48
CA LYS A 234 -0.30 -22.04 8.30
C LYS A 234 -0.58 -20.56 7.99
N PRO A 235 0.42 -19.76 7.61
CA PRO A 235 0.20 -18.36 7.25
C PRO A 235 -0.70 -18.26 6.01
N GLU A 236 -1.67 -17.35 6.06
CA GLU A 236 -2.57 -17.07 4.93
C GLU A 236 -1.83 -16.26 3.86
N VAL A 237 -1.81 -16.78 2.63
CA VAL A 237 -1.21 -16.07 1.49
C VAL A 237 -2.29 -15.20 0.87
N LYS A 238 -2.33 -13.91 1.26
CA LYS A 238 -3.20 -12.92 0.63
C LYS A 238 -2.86 -12.80 -0.85
N LYS A 239 -3.87 -12.82 -1.70
CA LYS A 239 -3.76 -12.60 -3.15
C LYS A 239 -4.62 -11.41 -3.54
N TYR A 240 -4.17 -10.70 -4.55
CA TYR A 240 -4.87 -9.57 -5.15
C TYR A 240 -5.07 -9.79 -6.64
N THR A 241 -6.14 -9.20 -7.15
CA THR A 241 -6.52 -9.26 -8.55
C THR A 241 -5.79 -8.17 -9.33
N VAL A 242 -5.00 -8.57 -10.34
CA VAL A 242 -4.47 -7.66 -11.34
C VAL A 242 -5.29 -7.81 -12.63
N THR A 243 -5.94 -6.73 -13.05
CA THR A 243 -6.72 -6.66 -14.29
C THR A 243 -5.96 -5.85 -15.32
N VAL A 244 -5.73 -6.39 -16.52
CA VAL A 244 -5.07 -5.67 -17.62
C VAL A 244 -6.10 -5.36 -18.71
N LYS A 245 -6.32 -4.08 -19.00
CA LYS A 245 -7.27 -3.58 -20.01
C LYS A 245 -6.54 -3.07 -21.25
N TYR A 246 -7.24 -3.09 -22.38
CA TYR A 246 -6.73 -2.66 -23.69
C TYR A 246 -7.77 -1.74 -24.34
N LEU A 247 -7.49 -0.44 -24.30
CA LEU A 247 -8.45 0.60 -24.71
C LEU A 247 -7.97 1.34 -25.97
N ASP A 248 -8.89 1.75 -26.83
CA ASP A 248 -8.58 2.69 -27.92
C ASP A 248 -8.60 4.17 -27.46
N SER A 249 -8.41 5.08 -28.41
CA SER A 249 -8.49 6.53 -28.21
C SER A 249 -9.88 7.02 -27.76
N ASN A 250 -10.94 6.25 -27.98
CA ASN A 250 -12.31 6.53 -27.51
C ASN A 250 -12.63 5.87 -26.16
N GLN A 251 -11.61 5.35 -25.45
CA GLN A 251 -11.75 4.61 -24.19
C GLN A 251 -12.60 3.32 -24.33
N SER A 252 -12.73 2.79 -25.54
CA SER A 252 -13.46 1.56 -25.82
C SER A 252 -12.54 0.35 -25.72
N ASP A 253 -13.03 -0.74 -25.14
CA ASP A 253 -12.28 -2.00 -25.08
C ASP A 253 -12.11 -2.59 -26.48
N ILE A 254 -10.87 -2.70 -26.94
CA ILE A 254 -10.53 -3.31 -28.25
C ILE A 254 -10.11 -4.78 -28.13
N LYS A 255 -9.92 -5.25 -26.89
CA LYS A 255 -9.61 -6.64 -26.57
C LYS A 255 -10.11 -6.95 -25.15
N PRO A 256 -10.63 -8.16 -24.88
CA PRO A 256 -11.02 -8.55 -23.53
C PRO A 256 -9.89 -8.40 -22.52
N ALA A 257 -10.23 -7.89 -21.33
CA ALA A 257 -9.28 -7.74 -20.24
C ALA A 257 -8.73 -9.09 -19.76
N THR A 258 -7.47 -9.12 -19.35
CA THR A 258 -6.89 -10.31 -18.68
C THR A 258 -6.91 -10.13 -17.17
N VAL A 259 -7.22 -11.19 -16.43
CA VAL A 259 -7.38 -11.16 -14.97
C VAL A 259 -6.47 -12.22 -14.35
N THR A 260 -5.58 -11.82 -13.45
CA THR A 260 -4.61 -12.70 -12.78
C THR A 260 -4.62 -12.51 -11.27
N GLN A 261 -4.55 -13.60 -10.50
CA GLN A 261 -4.40 -13.56 -9.04
C GLN A 261 -2.91 -13.56 -8.67
N VAL A 262 -2.44 -12.50 -8.00
CA VAL A 262 -1.02 -12.29 -7.64
C VAL A 262 -0.86 -12.29 -6.12
N VAL A 263 0.15 -13.00 -5.62
CA VAL A 263 0.46 -13.05 -4.18
C VAL A 263 0.89 -11.67 -3.69
N GLN A 264 0.36 -11.22 -2.56
CA GLN A 264 0.73 -9.96 -1.91
C GLN A 264 2.24 -9.84 -1.79
N GLY A 265 2.77 -8.67 -2.14
CA GLY A 265 4.20 -8.38 -2.08
C GLY A 265 5.01 -8.88 -3.27
N SER A 266 4.43 -9.70 -4.16
CA SER A 266 5.09 -10.12 -5.39
C SER A 266 5.07 -9.01 -6.44
N SER A 267 6.04 -9.01 -7.34
CA SER A 267 6.01 -8.17 -8.53
C SER A 267 5.11 -8.79 -9.61
N TYR A 268 4.54 -7.95 -10.46
CA TYR A 268 3.78 -8.36 -11.63
C TYR A 268 4.21 -7.52 -12.83
N SER A 269 4.55 -8.15 -13.94
CA SER A 269 4.90 -7.49 -15.19
C SER A 269 4.05 -8.05 -16.32
N THR A 270 3.63 -7.19 -17.23
CA THR A 270 2.82 -7.56 -18.39
C THR A 270 3.21 -6.71 -19.59
N MET A 271 3.03 -7.28 -20.77
CA MET A 271 3.30 -6.62 -22.04
C MET A 271 2.00 -6.37 -22.81
N ALA A 272 1.98 -5.25 -23.53
CA ALA A 272 0.96 -4.94 -24.51
C ALA A 272 1.02 -5.99 -25.64
N PRO A 273 -0.08 -6.72 -25.93
CA PRO A 273 -0.13 -7.58 -27.11
C PRO A 273 -0.17 -6.75 -28.40
N ALA A 274 0.30 -7.33 -29.49
CA ALA A 274 -0.04 -6.84 -30.82
C ALA A 274 -1.56 -7.03 -31.06
N ILE A 275 -2.23 -5.99 -31.57
CA ILE A 275 -3.66 -6.00 -31.91
C ILE A 275 -3.78 -5.53 -33.36
N ALA A 276 -4.42 -6.33 -34.21
CA ALA A 276 -4.51 -6.04 -35.65
C ALA A 276 -5.26 -4.72 -35.89
N GLY A 277 -4.67 -3.83 -36.70
CA GLY A 277 -5.22 -2.51 -37.00
C GLY A 277 -4.98 -1.46 -35.91
N TYR A 278 -4.22 -1.77 -34.87
CA TYR A 278 -3.93 -0.86 -33.76
C TYR A 278 -2.44 -0.84 -33.39
N ALA A 279 -1.93 0.36 -33.10
CA ALA A 279 -0.59 0.59 -32.59
C ALA A 279 -0.63 0.96 -31.10
N ILE A 280 0.34 0.46 -30.33
CA ILE A 280 0.42 0.73 -28.89
C ILE A 280 0.88 2.17 -28.64
N GLN A 281 0.17 2.89 -27.78
CA GLN A 281 0.58 4.20 -27.29
C GLN A 281 1.55 4.05 -26.11
N GLY A 282 2.74 4.65 -26.23
CA GLY A 282 3.69 4.71 -25.12
C GLY A 282 4.41 3.38 -24.87
N LYS A 283 4.47 2.94 -23.61
CA LYS A 283 5.30 1.77 -23.22
C LYS A 283 4.58 0.46 -23.50
N ALA A 284 5.24 -0.43 -24.25
CA ALA A 284 4.79 -1.79 -24.52
C ALA A 284 4.86 -2.74 -23.30
N SER A 285 5.37 -2.28 -22.15
CA SER A 285 5.48 -3.09 -20.93
C SER A 285 5.22 -2.24 -19.69
N GLN A 286 4.56 -2.82 -18.69
CA GLN A 286 4.32 -2.21 -17.38
C GLN A 286 4.65 -3.20 -16.27
N THR A 287 5.21 -2.69 -15.16
CA THR A 287 5.62 -3.49 -14.01
C THR A 287 5.13 -2.86 -12.72
N ILE A 288 4.39 -3.64 -11.92
CA ILE A 288 4.08 -3.35 -10.53
C ILE A 288 5.14 -4.05 -9.69
N ASN A 289 6.03 -3.30 -9.06
CA ASN A 289 7.13 -3.89 -8.28
C ASN A 289 6.64 -4.66 -7.05
N LYS A 290 5.49 -4.27 -6.49
CA LYS A 290 4.88 -4.89 -5.32
C LYS A 290 3.36 -4.76 -5.38
N VAL A 291 2.64 -5.87 -5.50
CA VAL A 291 1.17 -5.87 -5.49
C VAL A 291 0.67 -5.89 -4.05
N GLU A 292 -0.03 -4.83 -3.64
CA GLU A 292 -0.54 -4.66 -2.27
C GLU A 292 -2.06 -4.50 -2.18
N SER A 293 -2.74 -4.37 -3.32
CA SER A 293 -4.19 -4.29 -3.47
C SER A 293 -4.58 -4.80 -4.86
N ASP A 294 -5.88 -4.95 -5.09
CA ASP A 294 -6.39 -5.11 -6.45
C ASP A 294 -5.97 -3.90 -7.30
N THR A 295 -5.51 -4.16 -8.53
CA THR A 295 -4.91 -3.14 -9.39
C THR A 295 -5.37 -3.33 -10.84
N VAL A 296 -5.57 -2.22 -11.55
CA VAL A 296 -5.84 -2.21 -12.99
C VAL A 296 -4.63 -1.62 -13.72
N ILE A 297 -4.13 -2.35 -14.72
CA ILE A 297 -3.15 -1.87 -15.69
C ILE A 297 -3.89 -1.61 -16.99
N THR A 298 -3.70 -0.45 -17.61
CA THR A 298 -4.33 -0.12 -18.89
C THR A 298 -3.25 0.12 -19.94
N PHE A 299 -3.40 -0.53 -21.10
CA PHE A 299 -2.66 -0.21 -22.31
C PHE A 299 -3.58 0.53 -23.28
N HIS A 300 -3.12 1.67 -23.78
CA HIS A 300 -3.87 2.51 -24.72
C HIS A 300 -3.35 2.30 -26.14
N TYR A 301 -4.25 2.24 -27.10
CA TYR A 301 -3.96 1.98 -28.50
C TYR A 301 -4.60 3.04 -29.39
N VAL A 302 -4.01 3.24 -30.57
CA VAL A 302 -4.56 4.09 -31.62
C VAL A 302 -4.69 3.30 -32.91
N PRO A 303 -5.65 3.64 -33.80
CA PRO A 303 -5.73 3.03 -35.12
C PRO A 303 -4.40 3.13 -35.87
N ASP A 304 -3.93 2.01 -36.41
CA ASP A 304 -2.72 1.94 -37.23
C ASP A 304 -3.05 2.38 -38.67
N VAL A 305 -3.14 3.69 -38.85
CA VAL A 305 -3.41 4.32 -40.15
C VAL A 305 -2.11 4.84 -40.76
N THR A 306 -1.98 4.65 -42.07
CA THR A 306 -0.86 5.20 -42.82
C THR A 306 -0.97 6.71 -42.90
N ASP A 307 0.03 7.43 -42.39
CA ASP A 307 0.18 8.87 -42.52
C ASP A 307 1.04 9.24 -43.75
N ILE A 308 0.98 10.51 -44.16
CA ILE A 308 1.76 11.07 -45.29
C ILE A 308 3.03 11.82 -44.85
N PHE A 309 3.40 11.79 -43.57
CA PHE A 309 4.41 12.70 -43.02
C PHE A 309 5.75 12.00 -42.72
N SER A 310 6.86 12.64 -43.07
CA SER A 310 8.17 12.27 -42.54
C SER A 310 8.29 12.78 -41.11
N THR A 311 8.85 11.95 -40.21
CA THR A 311 8.96 12.29 -38.79
C THR A 311 10.33 11.91 -38.22
N THR A 312 10.75 12.64 -37.19
CA THR A 312 11.79 12.20 -36.26
C THR A 312 11.15 11.90 -34.91
N ASN A 313 11.49 10.76 -34.30
CA ASN A 313 10.92 10.34 -33.03
C ASN A 313 11.99 10.44 -31.94
N LYS A 314 11.72 11.22 -30.89
CA LYS A 314 12.64 11.41 -29.76
C LYS A 314 11.84 11.40 -28.45
N ASN A 315 12.35 10.72 -27.43
CA ASN A 315 11.73 10.63 -26.10
C ASN A 315 10.26 10.14 -26.11
N GLY A 316 9.88 9.33 -27.11
CA GLY A 316 8.51 8.82 -27.24
C GLY A 316 7.52 9.80 -27.86
N GLU A 317 7.98 10.92 -28.43
CA GLU A 317 7.15 11.88 -29.18
C GLU A 317 7.65 12.02 -30.63
N ALA A 318 6.76 12.42 -31.54
CA ALA A 318 7.07 12.64 -32.94
C ALA A 318 7.09 14.13 -33.30
N THR A 319 8.08 14.49 -34.12
CA THR A 319 8.17 15.79 -34.79
C THR A 319 7.94 15.60 -36.29
N ILE A 320 6.99 16.34 -36.88
CA ILE A 320 6.79 16.37 -38.33
C ILE A 320 7.94 17.14 -38.98
N THR A 321 8.60 16.53 -39.95
CA THR A 321 9.71 17.13 -40.71
C THR A 321 9.33 17.50 -42.14
N GLY A 322 8.16 17.09 -42.60
CA GLY A 322 7.59 17.37 -43.92
C GLY A 322 6.74 16.21 -44.40
N PHE A 323 6.48 16.15 -45.71
CA PHE A 323 5.84 14.99 -46.33
C PHE A 323 6.83 13.84 -46.52
N LYS A 324 6.30 12.63 -46.66
CA LYS A 324 7.02 11.50 -47.25
C LYS A 324 7.16 11.76 -48.75
N SER A 325 8.26 11.30 -49.34
CA SER A 325 8.56 11.48 -50.76
C SER A 325 7.40 10.94 -51.63
N GLY A 326 6.81 11.80 -52.46
CA GLY A 326 5.72 11.43 -53.36
C GLY A 326 4.34 11.28 -52.69
N GLN A 327 4.19 11.77 -51.46
CA GLN A 327 2.93 11.79 -50.70
C GLN A 327 2.52 13.21 -50.28
N GLU A 328 2.96 14.21 -51.04
CA GLU A 328 2.57 15.59 -50.87
C GLU A 328 1.04 15.73 -51.01
N SER A 329 0.47 16.59 -50.17
CA SER A 329 -0.95 16.92 -50.19
C SER A 329 -1.12 18.42 -50.05
N THR A 330 -2.10 18.98 -50.76
CA THR A 330 -2.51 20.38 -50.65
C THR A 330 -3.38 20.64 -49.42
N ASP A 331 -3.94 19.58 -48.82
CA ASP A 331 -4.91 19.67 -47.73
C ASP A 331 -4.58 18.71 -46.57
N PRO A 332 -3.38 18.80 -45.97
CA PRO A 332 -2.93 17.90 -44.93
C PRO A 332 -3.74 18.01 -43.63
N VAL A 333 -4.02 16.85 -43.03
CA VAL A 333 -4.46 16.73 -41.64
C VAL A 333 -3.28 16.22 -40.81
N ILE A 334 -2.71 17.09 -39.98
CA ILE A 334 -1.65 16.72 -39.03
C ILE A 334 -2.27 15.82 -37.96
N PRO A 335 -1.90 14.53 -37.87
CA PRO A 335 -2.58 13.58 -36.99
C PRO A 335 -2.17 13.78 -35.53
N GLU A 336 -2.98 13.28 -34.59
CA GLU A 336 -2.61 13.22 -33.17
C GLU A 336 -1.43 12.27 -32.93
N TYR A 337 -1.33 11.21 -33.72
CA TYR A 337 -0.29 10.18 -33.62
C TYR A 337 0.22 9.78 -35.00
N VAL A 338 1.49 9.42 -35.06
CA VAL A 338 2.10 8.71 -36.20
C VAL A 338 2.57 7.33 -35.73
N VAL A 339 2.38 6.32 -36.57
CA VAL A 339 2.81 4.95 -36.26
C VAL A 339 4.12 4.64 -36.95
N ARG A 340 5.12 4.20 -36.19
CA ARG A 340 6.39 3.67 -36.72
C ARG A 340 6.66 2.32 -36.05
N GLU A 341 6.87 1.28 -36.85
CA GLU A 341 7.18 -0.06 -36.36
C GLU A 341 6.17 -0.60 -35.32
N GLY A 342 4.87 -0.31 -35.51
CA GLY A 342 3.78 -0.74 -34.62
C GLY A 342 3.65 0.07 -33.32
N VAL A 343 4.46 1.11 -33.13
CA VAL A 343 4.39 2.03 -31.98
C VAL A 343 3.81 3.37 -32.41
N ALA A 344 2.85 3.87 -31.65
CA ALA A 344 2.24 5.17 -31.86
C ALA A 344 2.98 6.26 -31.08
N TYR A 345 3.42 7.28 -31.81
CA TYR A 345 4.10 8.45 -31.27
C TYR A 345 3.18 9.67 -31.37
N PRO A 346 2.83 10.34 -30.25
CA PRO A 346 2.06 11.57 -30.30
C PRO A 346 2.85 12.63 -31.08
N VAL A 347 2.18 13.31 -32.01
CA VAL A 347 2.76 14.41 -32.76
C VAL A 347 2.70 15.66 -31.89
N THR A 348 3.85 16.06 -31.34
CA THR A 348 3.93 17.20 -30.42
C THR A 348 4.58 18.42 -31.03
N SER A 349 5.23 18.28 -32.19
CA SER A 349 5.91 19.39 -32.83
C SER A 349 5.93 19.30 -34.35
N ILE A 350 5.99 20.46 -35.00
CA ILE A 350 6.21 20.62 -36.43
C ILE A 350 7.52 21.37 -36.60
N LYS A 351 8.49 20.78 -37.31
CA LYS A 351 9.81 21.36 -37.49
C LYS A 351 9.74 22.63 -38.34
N SER A 352 10.70 23.53 -38.13
CA SER A 352 10.90 24.70 -39.00
C SER A 352 10.93 24.29 -40.47
N TRP A 353 10.24 25.04 -41.32
CA TRP A 353 10.10 24.79 -42.76
C TRP A 353 9.46 23.45 -43.17
N ALA A 354 8.94 22.65 -42.24
CA ALA A 354 8.44 21.31 -42.57
C ALA A 354 7.39 21.30 -43.69
N LEU A 355 6.48 22.28 -43.66
CA LEU A 355 5.36 22.41 -44.61
C LEU A 355 5.32 23.80 -45.27
N GLY A 356 6.46 24.51 -45.32
CA GLY A 356 6.57 25.78 -46.02
C GLY A 356 6.83 25.56 -47.52
N GLY A 357 6.19 26.36 -48.39
CA GLY A 357 6.36 26.25 -49.84
C GLY A 357 5.88 24.91 -50.41
N LYS A 358 4.74 24.42 -49.92
CA LYS A 358 4.15 23.11 -50.31
C LYS A 358 2.81 23.24 -51.03
N ASP A 359 2.49 24.44 -51.49
CA ASP A 359 1.24 24.74 -52.20
C ASP A 359 -0.01 24.30 -51.41
N LEU A 360 0.03 24.46 -50.08
CA LEU A 360 -1.09 24.09 -49.21
C LEU A 360 -2.26 25.07 -49.40
N ASN A 361 -3.46 24.53 -49.61
CA ASN A 361 -4.71 25.29 -49.64
C ASN A 361 -5.36 25.32 -48.25
N THR A 362 -5.26 24.22 -47.50
CA THR A 362 -5.78 24.08 -46.14
C THR A 362 -4.81 23.30 -45.26
N VAL A 363 -4.94 23.44 -43.94
CA VAL A 363 -4.27 22.56 -42.99
C VAL A 363 -5.09 22.40 -41.71
N THR A 364 -5.24 21.16 -41.26
CA THR A 364 -5.77 20.87 -39.92
C THR A 364 -4.62 20.51 -39.00
N ILE A 365 -4.44 21.29 -37.93
CA ILE A 365 -3.40 21.05 -36.92
C ILE A 365 -4.02 20.37 -35.70
N SER A 366 -3.57 19.16 -35.39
CA SER A 366 -3.99 18.40 -34.21
C SER A 366 -3.73 19.15 -32.89
N LYS A 367 -4.62 18.93 -31.91
CA LYS A 367 -4.50 19.46 -30.53
C LYS A 367 -3.28 18.94 -29.75
N THR A 368 -2.65 17.85 -30.20
CA THR A 368 -1.45 17.29 -29.54
C THR A 368 -0.21 18.12 -29.84
N VAL A 369 -0.24 18.96 -30.88
CA VAL A 369 0.88 19.83 -31.27
C VAL A 369 1.06 20.93 -30.23
N LYS A 370 2.25 20.99 -29.65
CA LYS A 370 2.68 21.94 -28.62
C LYS A 370 3.65 23.00 -29.15
N GLU A 371 4.31 22.72 -30.28
CA GLU A 371 5.30 23.61 -30.87
C GLU A 371 5.21 23.61 -32.40
N ILE A 372 5.25 24.80 -32.99
CA ILE A 372 5.32 25.00 -34.44
C ILE A 372 6.58 25.79 -34.73
N GLY A 373 7.53 25.14 -35.40
CA GLY A 373 8.82 25.73 -35.74
C GLY A 373 8.70 26.86 -36.75
N ASN A 374 9.72 27.71 -36.79
CA ASN A 374 9.75 28.90 -37.65
C ASN A 374 9.50 28.54 -39.12
N TYR A 375 8.68 29.35 -39.80
CA TYR A 375 8.33 29.14 -41.21
C TYR A 375 7.68 27.79 -41.54
N ALA A 376 7.15 27.06 -40.55
CA ALA A 376 6.59 25.72 -40.77
C ALA A 376 5.45 25.69 -41.79
N PHE A 377 4.71 26.79 -41.98
CA PHE A 377 3.62 26.92 -42.96
C PHE A 377 3.79 28.15 -43.88
N ALA A 378 5.01 28.68 -44.00
CA ALA A 378 5.29 29.87 -44.80
C ALA A 378 5.10 29.62 -46.31
N ASN A 379 4.75 30.65 -47.07
CA ASN A 379 4.69 30.64 -48.54
C ASN A 379 3.79 29.53 -49.10
N ASN A 380 2.54 29.47 -48.63
CA ASN A 380 1.49 28.58 -49.16
C ASN A 380 0.29 29.42 -49.63
N SER A 381 -0.87 28.78 -49.84
CA SER A 381 -2.14 29.43 -50.22
C SER A 381 -3.22 29.21 -49.15
N LEU A 382 -2.83 29.15 -47.88
CA LEU A 382 -3.77 28.95 -46.77
C LEU A 382 -4.71 30.16 -46.67
N ARG A 383 -6.02 29.91 -46.68
CA ARG A 383 -7.04 30.97 -46.50
C ARG A 383 -7.53 31.13 -45.07
N GLU A 384 -7.44 30.06 -44.28
CA GLU A 384 -7.76 30.09 -42.85
C GLU A 384 -6.89 29.11 -42.08
N VAL A 385 -6.62 29.43 -40.81
CA VAL A 385 -5.93 28.53 -39.87
C VAL A 385 -6.54 28.64 -38.49
N THR A 386 -6.74 27.50 -37.84
CA THR A 386 -6.99 27.41 -36.40
C THR A 386 -5.72 26.92 -35.70
N VAL A 387 -5.12 27.77 -34.88
CA VAL A 387 -3.96 27.39 -34.05
C VAL A 387 -4.48 26.62 -32.82
N PRO A 388 -3.96 25.40 -32.56
CA PRO A 388 -4.54 24.52 -31.54
C PRO A 388 -4.37 25.05 -30.11
N SER A 389 -5.28 24.65 -29.22
CA SER A 389 -5.19 24.94 -27.79
C SER A 389 -3.91 24.36 -27.18
N GLY A 390 -3.25 25.11 -26.29
CA GLY A 390 -2.01 24.68 -25.64
C GLY A 390 -0.74 25.26 -26.28
N ILE A 391 -0.83 25.83 -27.49
CA ILE A 391 0.22 26.67 -28.05
C ILE A 391 0.33 27.95 -27.21
N THR A 392 1.54 28.23 -26.72
CA THR A 392 1.86 29.43 -25.93
C THR A 392 2.65 30.46 -26.72
N SER A 393 3.31 30.09 -27.82
CA SER A 393 3.90 31.04 -28.76
C SER A 393 3.79 30.59 -30.22
N ILE A 394 3.72 31.55 -31.12
CA ILE A 394 3.87 31.34 -32.56
C ILE A 394 5.26 31.82 -32.95
N GLY A 395 6.06 30.93 -33.55
CA GLY A 395 7.42 31.22 -33.99
C GLY A 395 7.49 32.25 -35.13
N SER A 396 8.72 32.60 -35.52
CA SER A 396 8.94 33.55 -36.60
C SER A 396 8.46 33.01 -37.94
N GLY A 397 7.72 33.83 -38.69
CA GLY A 397 7.29 33.57 -40.06
C GLY A 397 6.40 32.34 -40.23
N VAL A 398 5.81 31.79 -39.15
CA VAL A 398 5.10 30.50 -39.23
C VAL A 398 4.04 30.49 -40.33
N PHE A 399 3.29 31.58 -40.51
CA PHE A 399 2.24 31.73 -41.52
C PHE A 399 2.50 32.89 -42.50
N THR A 400 3.75 33.34 -42.66
CA THR A 400 4.09 34.41 -43.61
C THR A 400 3.80 34.00 -45.06
N GLY A 401 3.42 34.95 -45.91
CA GLY A 401 3.26 34.70 -47.36
C GLY A 401 2.15 33.70 -47.68
N ASN A 402 1.00 33.83 -47.02
CA ASN A 402 -0.19 33.02 -47.30
C ASN A 402 -1.32 33.92 -47.81
N ASP A 403 -2.49 33.33 -48.03
CA ASP A 403 -3.70 34.04 -48.42
C ASP A 403 -4.69 34.20 -47.25
N LEU A 404 -4.21 34.22 -45.99
CA LEU A 404 -5.07 34.10 -44.82
C LEU A 404 -6.06 35.26 -44.75
N GLU A 405 -7.35 34.95 -44.81
CA GLU A 405 -8.46 35.88 -44.62
C GLU A 405 -8.90 35.89 -43.14
N SER A 406 -8.73 34.77 -42.44
CA SER A 406 -9.03 34.62 -41.02
C SER A 406 -8.05 33.70 -40.28
N VAL A 407 -7.82 33.98 -39.01
CA VAL A 407 -7.02 33.13 -38.11
C VAL A 407 -7.72 33.04 -36.76
N THR A 408 -7.79 31.83 -36.20
CA THR A 408 -8.23 31.61 -34.82
C THR A 408 -7.01 31.34 -33.93
N LEU A 409 -6.76 32.25 -32.99
CA LEU A 409 -5.67 32.16 -32.01
C LEU A 409 -6.17 31.57 -30.67
N PRO A 410 -5.42 30.68 -30.00
CA PRO A 410 -5.85 30.09 -28.75
C PRO A 410 -5.70 31.07 -27.58
N ALA A 411 -6.59 30.99 -26.59
CA ALA A 411 -6.52 31.81 -25.38
C ALA A 411 -5.23 31.61 -24.55
N SER A 412 -4.52 30.48 -24.76
CA SER A 412 -3.23 30.19 -24.11
C SER A 412 -2.05 30.98 -24.69
N LEU A 413 -2.23 31.69 -25.82
CA LEU A 413 -1.14 32.36 -26.52
C LEU A 413 -0.58 33.52 -25.70
N GLN A 414 0.75 33.59 -25.59
CA GLN A 414 1.51 34.59 -24.85
C GLN A 414 2.41 35.45 -25.75
N ALA A 415 2.87 34.90 -26.89
CA ALA A 415 3.78 35.60 -27.78
C ALA A 415 3.53 35.29 -29.26
N ILE A 416 3.71 36.30 -30.11
CA ILE A 416 3.64 36.21 -31.57
C ILE A 416 4.99 36.64 -32.13
N GLY A 417 5.67 35.75 -32.85
CA GLY A 417 7.01 35.99 -33.38
C GLY A 417 7.06 36.94 -34.57
N ASN A 418 8.29 37.27 -34.99
CA ASN A 418 8.54 38.15 -36.13
C ASN A 418 7.92 37.57 -37.40
N ASP A 419 7.32 38.42 -38.24
CA ASP A 419 6.73 38.03 -39.53
C ASP A 419 5.65 36.93 -39.44
N ALA A 420 5.17 36.57 -38.25
CA ALA A 420 4.34 35.38 -38.03
C ALA A 420 3.11 35.30 -38.95
N PHE A 421 2.50 36.45 -39.25
CA PHE A 421 1.36 36.62 -40.14
C PHE A 421 1.60 37.69 -41.21
N SER A 422 2.86 37.99 -41.57
CA SER A 422 3.15 39.00 -42.60
C SER A 422 2.73 38.52 -43.99
N HIS A 423 2.44 39.46 -44.91
CA HIS A 423 2.04 39.18 -46.29
C HIS A 423 0.84 38.22 -46.37
N ASN A 424 -0.31 38.67 -45.88
CA ASN A 424 -1.55 37.91 -45.84
C ASN A 424 -2.76 38.80 -46.22
N ASN A 425 -3.98 38.24 -46.17
CA ASN A 425 -5.22 38.93 -46.52
C ASN A 425 -6.12 39.25 -45.30
N LEU A 426 -5.57 39.27 -44.08
CA LEU A 426 -6.37 39.39 -42.86
C LEU A 426 -7.09 40.72 -42.82
N THR A 427 -8.42 40.69 -42.65
CA THR A 427 -9.25 41.91 -42.55
C THR A 427 -9.54 42.30 -41.11
N ALA A 428 -9.46 41.34 -40.19
CA ALA A 428 -9.60 41.51 -38.76
C ALA A 428 -8.70 40.51 -38.03
N ILE A 429 -8.32 40.84 -36.80
CA ILE A 429 -7.61 39.93 -35.92
C ILE A 429 -8.06 40.16 -34.47
N THR A 430 -8.27 39.07 -33.74
CA THR A 430 -8.47 39.10 -32.29
C THR A 430 -7.22 38.55 -31.63
N ILE A 431 -6.40 39.44 -31.06
CA ILE A 431 -5.20 39.06 -30.33
C ILE A 431 -5.62 38.70 -28.89
N PRO A 432 -5.32 37.49 -28.39
CA PRO A 432 -5.70 37.09 -27.02
C PRO A 432 -5.12 38.02 -25.95
N SER A 433 -5.87 38.27 -24.88
CA SER A 433 -5.47 39.18 -23.79
C SER A 433 -4.21 38.74 -23.03
N GLY A 434 -3.85 37.45 -23.11
CA GLY A 434 -2.63 36.90 -22.54
C GLY A 434 -1.35 37.23 -23.33
N VAL A 435 -1.46 37.79 -24.54
CA VAL A 435 -0.28 38.13 -25.35
C VAL A 435 0.42 39.36 -24.77
N THR A 436 1.71 39.20 -24.47
CA THR A 436 2.57 40.27 -23.92
C THR A 436 3.67 40.70 -24.90
N SER A 437 3.88 39.95 -25.99
CA SER A 437 4.91 40.24 -26.99
C SER A 437 4.41 39.96 -28.40
N ILE A 438 4.58 40.96 -29.28
CA ILE A 438 4.29 40.88 -30.71
C ILE A 438 5.54 41.32 -31.48
N GLY A 439 6.06 40.42 -32.31
CA GLY A 439 7.33 40.60 -33.01
C GLY A 439 7.31 41.64 -34.13
N GLU A 440 8.49 41.89 -34.68
CA GLU A 440 8.67 42.77 -35.84
C GLU A 440 7.88 42.25 -37.03
N ARG A 441 7.23 43.15 -37.78
CA ARG A 441 6.43 42.81 -38.96
C ARG A 441 5.36 41.73 -38.74
N ALA A 442 5.01 41.37 -37.51
CA ALA A 442 4.16 40.21 -37.23
C ALA A 442 2.83 40.23 -37.98
N PHE A 443 2.26 41.42 -38.23
CA PHE A 443 1.04 41.63 -39.00
C PHE A 443 1.24 42.61 -40.17
N SER A 444 2.48 42.78 -40.68
CA SER A 444 2.71 43.69 -41.80
C SER A 444 2.09 43.17 -43.10
N GLU A 445 1.75 44.07 -44.02
CA GLU A 445 1.24 43.71 -45.35
C GLU A 445 -0.01 42.81 -45.27
N ASN A 446 -1.02 43.33 -44.57
CA ASN A 446 -2.34 42.72 -44.43
C ASN A 446 -3.44 43.72 -44.84
N LYS A 447 -4.69 43.39 -44.57
CA LYS A 447 -5.87 44.23 -44.86
C LYS A 447 -6.61 44.63 -43.59
N LEU A 448 -5.92 44.65 -42.44
CA LEU A 448 -6.54 44.88 -41.13
C LEU A 448 -7.16 46.27 -41.09
N LYS A 449 -8.40 46.37 -40.60
CA LYS A 449 -9.13 47.64 -40.45
C LYS A 449 -9.17 48.17 -39.02
N ASN A 450 -9.32 47.28 -38.05
CA ASN A 450 -9.38 47.62 -36.64
C ASN A 450 -8.49 46.67 -35.86
N VAL A 451 -7.69 47.21 -34.94
CA VAL A 451 -6.77 46.42 -34.12
C VAL A 451 -6.90 46.86 -32.67
N VAL A 452 -7.09 45.90 -31.77
CA VAL A 452 -6.98 46.10 -30.32
C VAL A 452 -5.71 45.39 -29.87
N ILE A 453 -4.74 46.17 -29.39
CA ILE A 453 -3.49 45.63 -28.87
C ILE A 453 -3.70 45.28 -27.39
N PRO A 454 -3.35 44.07 -26.93
CA PRO A 454 -3.58 43.66 -25.54
C PRO A 454 -2.83 44.52 -24.50
N ASP A 455 -3.45 44.73 -23.34
CA ASP A 455 -2.94 45.54 -22.22
C ASP A 455 -1.55 45.11 -21.70
N GLY A 456 -1.18 43.84 -21.90
CA GLY A 456 0.11 43.29 -21.51
C GLY A 456 1.28 43.65 -22.44
N VAL A 457 1.02 44.28 -23.60
CA VAL A 457 2.04 44.67 -24.56
C VAL A 457 2.66 46.01 -24.16
N GLU A 458 3.94 46.00 -23.81
CA GLU A 458 4.68 47.21 -23.44
C GLU A 458 5.42 47.87 -24.63
N PHE A 459 5.66 47.10 -25.70
CA PHE A 459 6.44 47.53 -26.86
C PHE A 459 5.74 47.10 -28.15
N ILE A 460 5.47 48.05 -29.05
CA ILE A 460 5.05 47.73 -30.42
C ILE A 460 6.30 47.72 -31.28
N ALA A 461 6.69 46.55 -31.78
CA ALA A 461 7.95 46.37 -32.48
C ALA A 461 7.98 47.03 -33.87
N ARG A 462 9.16 47.01 -34.50
CA ARG A 462 9.39 47.57 -35.82
C ARG A 462 8.40 47.00 -36.84
N ALA A 463 7.70 47.90 -37.53
CA ALA A 463 6.77 47.59 -38.62
C ALA A 463 5.67 46.57 -38.29
N THR A 464 5.33 46.34 -37.01
CA THR A 464 4.39 45.29 -36.59
C THR A 464 3.05 45.34 -37.34
N PHE A 465 2.52 46.53 -37.62
CA PHE A 465 1.26 46.76 -38.34
C PHE A 465 1.45 47.61 -39.61
N ALA A 466 2.65 47.65 -40.18
CA ALA A 466 2.92 48.42 -41.39
C ALA A 466 2.14 47.89 -42.61
N GLN A 467 1.83 48.77 -43.57
CA GLN A 467 1.17 48.43 -44.83
C GLN A 467 -0.14 47.68 -44.64
N ASN A 468 -1.07 48.27 -43.89
CA ASN A 468 -2.39 47.73 -43.62
C ASN A 468 -3.48 48.73 -44.07
N GLN A 469 -4.72 48.51 -43.62
CA GLN A 469 -5.84 49.40 -43.86
C GLN A 469 -6.43 49.91 -42.54
N ILE A 470 -5.61 50.04 -41.49
CA ILE A 470 -6.10 50.29 -40.14
C ILE A 470 -6.66 51.70 -40.08
N GLU A 471 -7.93 51.79 -39.72
CA GLU A 471 -8.68 53.03 -39.51
C GLU A 471 -8.71 53.39 -38.02
N ASN A 472 -8.78 52.38 -37.14
CA ASN A 472 -8.79 52.54 -35.69
C ASN A 472 -7.84 51.55 -35.02
N VAL A 473 -7.05 52.05 -34.07
CA VAL A 473 -6.21 51.23 -33.20
C VAL A 473 -6.44 51.59 -31.75
N THR A 474 -6.57 50.59 -30.88
CA THR A 474 -6.54 50.75 -29.42
C THR A 474 -5.16 50.36 -28.93
N LEU A 475 -4.43 51.33 -28.39
CA LEU A 475 -3.11 51.13 -27.77
C LEU A 475 -3.27 50.76 -26.29
N PRO A 476 -2.36 49.93 -25.73
CA PRO A 476 -2.45 49.51 -24.34
C PRO A 476 -2.02 50.63 -23.39
N ALA A 477 -2.64 50.73 -22.22
CA ALA A 477 -2.39 51.83 -21.27
C ALA A 477 -0.94 51.88 -20.73
N ASN A 478 -0.26 50.72 -20.67
CA ASN A 478 1.11 50.60 -20.18
C ASN A 478 2.17 50.62 -21.31
N LEU A 479 1.81 51.09 -22.50
CA LEU A 479 2.71 51.17 -23.65
C LEU A 479 3.89 52.10 -23.34
N LYS A 480 5.11 51.61 -23.56
CA LYS A 480 6.36 52.36 -23.33
C LYS A 480 6.94 52.91 -24.63
N GLU A 481 6.85 52.13 -25.70
CA GLU A 481 7.51 52.47 -26.98
C GLU A 481 6.73 51.98 -28.20
N ILE A 482 6.76 52.81 -29.24
CA ILE A 482 6.25 52.52 -30.58
C ILE A 482 7.43 52.49 -31.55
N GLY A 483 7.73 51.31 -32.10
CA GLY A 483 8.90 51.10 -32.94
C GLY A 483 8.82 51.74 -34.32
N THR A 484 9.97 51.78 -35.00
CA THR A 484 10.11 52.28 -36.38
C THR A 484 9.07 51.67 -37.31
N SER A 485 8.36 52.52 -38.04
CA SER A 485 7.33 52.17 -39.02
C SER A 485 6.16 51.34 -38.48
N ALA A 486 5.94 51.28 -37.15
CA ALA A 486 4.95 50.40 -36.51
C ALA A 486 3.56 50.43 -37.18
N PHE A 487 3.08 51.62 -37.56
CA PHE A 487 1.82 51.86 -38.26
C PHE A 487 2.02 52.57 -39.62
N TYR A 488 3.19 52.46 -40.22
CA TYR A 488 3.49 53.08 -41.52
C TYR A 488 2.55 52.58 -42.63
N VAL A 489 2.06 53.47 -43.49
CA VAL A 489 1.15 53.14 -44.61
C VAL A 489 -0.13 52.45 -44.10
N ASN A 490 -0.98 53.24 -43.46
CA ASN A 490 -2.28 52.83 -42.94
C ASN A 490 -3.35 53.89 -43.28
N ARG A 491 -4.50 53.83 -42.62
CA ARG A 491 -5.62 54.74 -42.84
C ARG A 491 -6.08 55.41 -41.54
N LEU A 492 -5.21 55.50 -40.53
CA LEU A 492 -5.55 56.06 -39.22
C LEU A 492 -6.00 57.51 -39.40
N VAL A 493 -7.18 57.84 -38.86
CA VAL A 493 -7.72 59.21 -38.85
C VAL A 493 -7.37 59.93 -37.55
N THR A 494 -7.31 59.18 -36.47
CA THR A 494 -6.89 59.63 -35.14
C THR A 494 -6.14 58.49 -34.44
N VAL A 495 -5.28 58.83 -33.50
CA VAL A 495 -4.67 57.86 -32.58
C VAL A 495 -4.49 58.53 -31.22
N ASP A 496 -4.91 57.84 -30.17
CA ASP A 496 -4.66 58.24 -28.78
C ASP A 496 -3.40 57.54 -28.30
N ILE A 497 -2.31 58.29 -28.14
CA ILE A 497 -1.02 57.76 -27.71
C ILE A 497 -0.90 57.97 -26.20
N PRO A 498 -0.76 56.90 -25.38
CA PRO A 498 -0.65 57.05 -23.94
C PRO A 498 0.50 57.96 -23.53
N ASP A 499 0.27 58.84 -22.54
CA ASP A 499 1.28 59.81 -22.06
C ASP A 499 2.57 59.15 -21.58
N GLN A 500 2.52 57.89 -21.12
CA GLN A 500 3.69 57.15 -20.64
C GLN A 500 4.66 56.72 -21.75
N VAL A 501 4.29 56.87 -23.03
CA VAL A 501 5.17 56.54 -24.15
C VAL A 501 6.37 57.49 -24.17
N THR A 502 7.57 56.92 -24.07
CA THR A 502 8.84 57.69 -24.02
C THR A 502 9.58 57.71 -25.35
N ALA A 503 9.20 56.85 -26.31
CA ALA A 503 9.83 56.77 -27.62
C ALA A 503 8.84 56.39 -28.73
N ILE A 504 8.93 57.11 -29.85
CA ILE A 504 8.24 56.80 -31.10
C ILE A 504 9.29 56.81 -32.22
N GLY A 505 9.45 55.68 -32.89
CA GLY A 505 10.45 55.48 -33.92
C GLY A 505 10.16 56.22 -35.23
N ASP A 506 11.15 56.17 -36.13
CA ASP A 506 11.05 56.76 -37.47
C ASP A 506 9.83 56.20 -38.23
N ASP A 507 9.13 57.04 -38.98
CA ASP A 507 7.97 56.71 -39.81
C ASP A 507 6.81 55.99 -39.09
N ALA A 508 6.80 55.95 -37.74
CA ALA A 508 5.86 55.12 -36.98
C ALA A 508 4.39 55.37 -37.34
N PHE A 509 4.01 56.62 -37.63
CA PHE A 509 2.68 57.03 -38.10
C PHE A 509 2.73 57.70 -39.49
N GLY A 510 3.81 57.46 -40.26
CA GLY A 510 3.97 58.01 -41.60
C GLY A 510 2.98 57.41 -42.61
N SER A 511 2.60 58.19 -43.62
CA SER A 511 1.66 57.80 -44.69
C SER A 511 0.32 57.28 -44.14
N ASN A 512 -0.33 58.08 -43.28
CA ASN A 512 -1.64 57.81 -42.71
C ASN A 512 -2.67 58.87 -43.16
N ARG A 513 -3.78 58.99 -42.44
CA ARG A 513 -4.84 59.98 -42.69
C ARG A 513 -5.10 60.84 -41.46
N LEU A 514 -4.12 61.00 -40.58
CA LEU A 514 -4.30 61.67 -39.30
C LEU A 514 -4.71 63.12 -39.56
N THR A 515 -5.84 63.55 -39.01
CA THR A 515 -6.31 64.94 -39.10
C THR A 515 -5.89 65.77 -37.88
N ASP A 516 -5.65 65.09 -36.76
CA ASP A 516 -5.17 65.65 -35.51
C ASP A 516 -4.22 64.67 -34.82
N ILE A 517 -3.33 65.19 -33.98
CA ILE A 517 -2.45 64.38 -33.14
C ILE A 517 -2.12 65.11 -31.83
N THR A 518 -2.26 64.39 -30.71
CA THR A 518 -1.69 64.81 -29.43
C THR A 518 -0.34 64.11 -29.26
N ILE A 519 0.73 64.90 -29.13
CA ILE A 519 2.09 64.39 -28.93
C ILE A 519 2.30 64.18 -27.43
N PRO A 520 2.69 62.97 -26.97
CA PRO A 520 2.90 62.69 -25.55
C PRO A 520 3.95 63.61 -24.93
N SER A 521 3.66 64.11 -23.73
CA SER A 521 4.54 65.04 -23.01
C SER A 521 5.82 64.40 -22.49
N ASN A 522 6.00 63.08 -22.60
CA ASN A 522 7.21 62.37 -22.16
C ASN A 522 8.25 62.17 -23.29
N LEU A 523 7.94 62.54 -24.54
CA LEU A 523 8.88 62.46 -25.65
C LEU A 523 9.93 63.56 -25.59
N GLN A 524 11.20 63.25 -25.86
CA GLN A 524 12.28 64.26 -25.95
C GLN A 524 12.53 64.74 -27.38
N THR A 525 12.16 63.92 -28.37
CA THR A 525 12.37 64.19 -29.79
C THR A 525 11.16 63.70 -30.58
N ILE A 526 10.97 64.28 -31.77
CA ILE A 526 10.06 63.75 -32.78
C ILE A 526 10.95 63.15 -33.87
N SER A 527 10.90 61.84 -34.05
CA SER A 527 11.80 61.09 -34.94
C SER A 527 11.54 61.40 -36.43
N SER A 528 12.40 60.88 -37.30
CA SER A 528 12.29 61.19 -38.73
C SER A 528 11.01 60.59 -39.31
N GLY A 529 10.26 61.36 -40.09
CA GLY A 529 9.07 60.92 -40.79
C GLY A 529 7.88 60.50 -39.91
N THR A 530 7.96 60.64 -38.58
CA THR A 530 6.97 60.09 -37.63
C THR A 530 5.53 60.39 -38.02
N PHE A 531 5.21 61.61 -38.47
CA PHE A 531 3.89 62.04 -38.92
C PHE A 531 3.88 62.52 -40.38
N SER A 532 4.86 62.13 -41.18
CA SER A 532 4.95 62.48 -42.61
C SER A 532 3.76 61.94 -43.40
N GLY A 533 3.27 62.67 -44.40
CA GLY A 533 2.24 62.17 -45.31
C GLY A 533 0.89 61.93 -44.62
N ASN A 534 0.46 62.87 -43.78
CA ASN A 534 -0.83 62.85 -43.08
C ASN A 534 -1.73 64.01 -43.55
N GLN A 535 -2.83 64.25 -42.84
CA GLN A 535 -3.80 65.31 -43.12
C GLN A 535 -3.88 66.34 -41.98
N LEU A 536 -2.79 66.48 -41.20
CA LEU A 536 -2.76 67.34 -40.02
C LEU A 536 -2.91 68.81 -40.44
N THR A 537 -3.83 69.53 -39.80
CA THR A 537 -4.04 70.97 -40.07
C THR A 537 -3.40 71.86 -39.01
N ASN A 538 -3.25 71.38 -37.79
CA ASN A 538 -2.57 72.07 -36.70
C ASN A 538 -1.84 71.04 -35.83
N VAL A 539 -0.70 71.45 -35.24
CA VAL A 539 0.04 70.65 -34.27
C VAL A 539 0.61 71.57 -33.19
N THR A 540 0.48 71.14 -31.93
CA THR A 540 1.16 71.75 -30.79
C THR A 540 2.34 70.87 -30.41
N ILE A 541 3.56 71.42 -30.49
CA ILE A 541 4.77 70.71 -30.08
C ILE A 541 4.98 70.90 -28.56
N PRO A 542 5.08 69.82 -27.76
CA PRO A 542 5.31 69.92 -26.32
C PRO A 542 6.62 70.63 -25.96
N SER A 543 6.63 71.36 -24.84
CA SER A 543 7.76 72.21 -24.40
C SER A 543 9.02 71.48 -23.98
N ASN A 544 8.99 70.15 -23.94
CA ASN A 544 10.13 69.30 -23.63
C ASN A 544 10.77 68.67 -24.89
N ILE A 545 10.21 68.91 -26.07
CA ILE A 545 10.82 68.47 -27.33
C ILE A 545 12.05 69.34 -27.61
N THR A 546 13.16 68.67 -27.90
CA THR A 546 14.47 69.29 -28.20
C THR A 546 14.87 69.20 -29.66
N ALA A 547 14.35 68.22 -30.40
CA ALA A 547 14.64 68.06 -31.83
C ALA A 547 13.42 67.53 -32.60
N ILE A 548 13.25 68.03 -33.82
CA ILE A 548 12.26 67.58 -34.80
C ILE A 548 13.03 67.00 -35.98
N GLY A 549 12.87 65.70 -36.23
CA GLY A 549 13.63 64.94 -37.21
C GLY A 549 13.29 65.26 -38.66
N ASN A 550 14.03 64.63 -39.57
CA ASN A 550 13.86 64.80 -41.01
C ASN A 550 12.44 64.39 -41.42
N TRP A 551 11.75 65.17 -42.25
CA TRP A 551 10.39 64.88 -42.72
C TRP A 551 9.32 64.68 -41.63
N ALA A 552 9.59 64.96 -40.35
CA ALA A 552 8.72 64.59 -39.23
C ALA A 552 7.23 64.95 -39.43
N PHE A 553 6.96 66.12 -40.02
CA PHE A 553 5.65 66.63 -40.40
C PHE A 553 5.58 67.01 -41.89
N GLY A 554 6.45 66.45 -42.72
CA GLY A 554 6.44 66.70 -44.16
C GLY A 554 5.16 66.18 -44.82
N ASN A 555 4.75 66.77 -45.95
CA ASN A 555 3.55 66.37 -46.69
C ASN A 555 2.28 66.33 -45.83
N ASN A 556 1.97 67.44 -45.16
CA ASN A 556 0.77 67.61 -44.35
C ASN A 556 -0.06 68.81 -44.83
N LEU A 557 -1.08 69.20 -44.07
CA LEU A 557 -1.95 70.33 -44.36
C LEU A 557 -1.80 71.46 -43.32
N LEU A 558 -0.67 71.51 -42.61
CA LEU A 558 -0.51 72.41 -41.46
C LEU A 558 -0.65 73.86 -41.88
N THR A 559 -1.62 74.56 -41.31
CA THR A 559 -1.80 76.01 -41.45
C THR A 559 -1.15 76.76 -40.30
N ASN A 560 -0.98 76.10 -39.16
CA ASN A 560 -0.32 76.65 -37.98
C ASN A 560 0.47 75.55 -37.25
N VAL A 561 1.59 75.95 -36.65
CA VAL A 561 2.39 75.10 -35.75
C VAL A 561 2.97 75.97 -34.63
N THR A 562 2.84 75.51 -33.39
CA THR A 562 3.49 76.16 -32.24
C THR A 562 4.75 75.39 -31.89
N ILE A 563 5.92 76.01 -32.13
CA ILE A 563 7.24 75.42 -31.87
C ILE A 563 7.82 76.09 -30.61
N PRO A 564 8.04 75.35 -29.51
CA PRO A 564 8.58 75.90 -28.28
C PRO A 564 10.07 76.23 -28.40
N SER A 565 10.55 77.13 -27.55
CA SER A 565 11.97 77.55 -27.50
C SER A 565 12.93 76.43 -27.09
N SER A 566 12.42 75.33 -26.56
CA SER A 566 13.17 74.11 -26.26
C SER A 566 13.71 73.41 -27.51
N VAL A 567 13.10 73.62 -28.68
CA VAL A 567 13.51 72.98 -29.94
C VAL A 567 14.81 73.59 -30.44
N GLN A 568 15.88 72.80 -30.38
CA GLN A 568 17.25 73.17 -30.78
C GLN A 568 17.54 72.83 -32.25
N GLU A 569 16.87 71.81 -32.80
CA GLU A 569 17.08 71.36 -34.18
C GLU A 569 15.76 71.02 -34.88
N ILE A 570 15.63 71.47 -36.13
CA ILE A 570 14.56 71.08 -37.05
C ILE A 570 15.22 70.54 -38.32
N GLY A 571 15.04 69.25 -38.60
CA GLY A 571 15.74 68.51 -39.64
C GLY A 571 15.33 68.85 -41.08
N TYR A 572 15.97 68.15 -42.01
CA TYR A 572 15.71 68.23 -43.45
C TYR A 572 14.23 67.97 -43.76
N ASN A 573 13.60 68.88 -44.51
CA ASN A 573 12.19 68.76 -44.93
C ASN A 573 11.17 68.53 -43.79
N ALA A 574 11.51 68.86 -42.53
CA ALA A 574 10.67 68.55 -41.36
C ALA A 574 9.22 69.02 -41.50
N PHE A 575 8.98 70.19 -42.09
CA PHE A 575 7.66 70.75 -42.39
C PHE A 575 7.46 71.05 -43.88
N TRP A 576 8.20 70.37 -44.76
CA TRP A 576 8.09 70.57 -46.22
C TRP A 576 6.70 70.18 -46.75
N ASN A 577 6.24 70.88 -47.78
CA ASN A 577 4.93 70.69 -48.41
C ASN A 577 3.78 70.75 -47.40
N ASN A 578 3.66 71.90 -46.74
CA ASN A 578 2.58 72.25 -45.82
C ASN A 578 1.85 73.53 -46.30
N LYS A 579 0.89 74.00 -45.50
CA LYS A 579 0.14 75.25 -45.75
C LYS A 579 0.54 76.40 -44.82
N LEU A 580 1.72 76.29 -44.19
CA LEU A 580 2.26 77.31 -43.30
C LEU A 580 2.55 78.59 -44.08
N THR A 581 2.28 79.75 -43.47
CA THR A 581 2.65 81.07 -44.00
C THR A 581 3.77 81.72 -43.18
N SER A 582 3.80 81.45 -41.88
CA SER A 582 4.84 81.93 -40.97
C SER A 582 5.01 80.97 -39.80
N VAL A 583 6.19 80.97 -39.19
CA VAL A 583 6.51 80.24 -37.95
C VAL A 583 7.40 81.08 -37.05
N THR A 584 7.28 80.90 -35.74
CA THR A 584 8.21 81.46 -34.74
C THR A 584 9.04 80.33 -34.16
N ILE A 585 10.37 80.51 -34.11
CA ILE A 585 11.33 79.55 -33.56
C ILE A 585 12.35 80.27 -32.67
N SER A 586 13.08 79.52 -31.84
CA SER A 586 14.19 80.08 -31.07
C SER A 586 15.31 80.63 -31.96
N ASN A 587 15.93 81.73 -31.54
CA ASN A 587 17.15 82.29 -32.13
C ASN A 587 18.32 81.28 -32.22
N THR A 588 18.37 80.30 -31.33
CA THR A 588 19.39 79.24 -31.30
C THR A 588 19.02 78.01 -32.11
N CYS A 589 17.80 77.93 -32.66
CA CYS A 589 17.32 76.77 -33.39
C CYS A 589 18.07 76.60 -34.73
N GLN A 590 18.63 75.42 -34.95
CA GLN A 590 19.29 75.01 -36.19
C GLN A 590 18.26 74.44 -37.16
N LEU A 591 18.31 74.91 -38.42
CA LEU A 591 17.41 74.47 -39.48
C LEU A 591 18.17 73.64 -40.51
N GLY A 592 17.69 72.44 -40.77
CA GLY A 592 18.08 71.62 -41.90
C GLY A 592 17.61 72.21 -43.23
N THR A 593 18.20 71.72 -44.33
CA THR A 593 17.82 72.15 -45.68
C THR A 593 16.32 71.96 -45.89
N ASN A 594 15.63 73.00 -46.37
CA ASN A 594 14.19 72.99 -46.65
C ASN A 594 13.32 72.56 -45.45
N ALA A 595 13.77 72.80 -44.20
CA ALA A 595 12.98 72.53 -42.99
C ALA A 595 11.54 73.07 -43.08
N PHE A 596 11.36 74.22 -43.73
CA PHE A 596 10.08 74.79 -44.15
C PHE A 596 10.10 75.09 -45.66
N ASP A 597 8.92 75.18 -46.29
CA ASP A 597 8.82 75.65 -47.68
C ASP A 597 9.38 77.06 -47.83
N SER A 598 9.99 77.37 -48.98
CA SER A 598 10.66 78.66 -49.24
C SER A 598 9.77 79.91 -49.09
N LYS A 599 8.44 79.74 -49.13
CA LYS A 599 7.44 80.79 -48.94
C LYS A 599 7.11 81.11 -47.48
N VAL A 600 7.56 80.28 -46.52
CA VAL A 600 7.25 80.43 -45.10
C VAL A 600 8.13 81.50 -44.47
N ILE A 601 7.54 82.49 -43.83
CA ILE A 601 8.26 83.53 -43.08
C ILE A 601 8.72 82.95 -41.74
N ILE A 602 10.03 82.97 -41.48
CA ILE A 602 10.61 82.44 -40.23
C ILE A 602 10.97 83.61 -39.32
N ASN A 603 10.25 83.74 -38.20
CA ASN A 603 10.56 84.69 -37.15
C ASN A 603 11.41 84.00 -36.08
N LYS A 604 12.53 84.62 -35.67
CA LYS A 604 13.37 84.09 -34.61
C LYS A 604 13.26 84.96 -33.35
N GLU A 605 13.00 84.33 -32.21
CA GLU A 605 12.84 84.97 -30.88
C GLU A 605 13.83 84.41 -29.84
#